data_AF-A0A7J4L8Y6-F1
#
_entry.id   AF-A0A7J4L8Y6-F1
#
_cell.length_a   1.000
_cell.length_b   1.000
_cell.length_c   1.000
_cell.angle_alpha   90.00
_cell.angle_beta   90.00
_cell.angle_gamma   90.00
#
_symmetry.space_group_name_H-M   'P 1'
#
loop_
_entity.id
_entity.type
_entity.pdbx_description
1 polymer ?
#
loop_
_entity_poly.entity_id
_entity_poly.type
_entity_poly.pdbx_seq_one_letter_code
_entity_poly.pdbx_strand_id
1 'polypeptide(L)'
;MSIPPKRKTTDEKKQNKRPTYANIARYIAIGTELGMSVSFMTIIGYISFKKFLGDEFAAIGVVVGVVLGFFLGVYSLYKLFKEERW
;
A
#
# COMPACT_ATOMS: atom_id res chain seq x y z
N MET A 1 41.70 50.45 0.05
CA MET A 1 40.32 50.57 0.60
C MET A 1 39.34 50.57 -0.55
N SER A 2 38.25 49.80 -0.63
CA SER A 2 37.72 48.63 0.08
C SER A 2 36.62 48.13 -0.86
N ILE A 3 36.78 46.92 -1.38
CA ILE A 3 35.81 46.27 -2.27
C ILE A 3 34.55 46.02 -1.45
N PRO A 4 33.34 46.46 -1.89
CA PRO A 4 32.12 46.14 -1.18
C PRO A 4 31.87 44.62 -1.22
N PRO A 5 31.56 43.97 -0.09
CA PRO A 5 31.32 42.53 -0.07
C PRO A 5 30.02 42.22 -0.83
N LYS A 6 30.14 41.36 -1.85
CA LYS A 6 29.03 40.80 -2.61
C LYS A 6 28.17 39.94 -1.67
N ARG A 7 27.08 40.50 -1.14
CA ARG A 7 26.10 39.76 -0.33
C ARG A 7 25.40 38.73 -1.21
N LYS A 8 25.94 37.52 -1.26
CA LYS A 8 25.28 36.34 -1.81
C LYS A 8 24.27 35.82 -0.78
N THR A 9 23.03 35.69 -1.25
CA THR A 9 22.08 34.58 -0.97
C THR A 9 21.72 34.31 0.49
N THR A 10 20.55 34.80 0.90
CA THR A 10 19.84 34.32 2.10
C THR A 10 18.48 33.70 1.75
N ASP A 11 18.32 33.15 0.54
CA ASP A 11 17.08 32.45 0.12
C ASP A 11 17.18 30.91 0.14
N GLU A 12 18.33 30.33 0.54
CA GLU A 12 18.61 28.91 0.34
C GLU A 12 18.65 28.04 1.62
N LYS A 13 17.84 28.34 2.64
CA LYS A 13 17.68 27.44 3.81
C LYS A 13 16.25 27.02 4.11
N LYS A 14 15.45 26.77 3.08
CA LYS A 14 14.24 25.92 3.18
C LYS A 14 14.26 24.76 2.19
N GLN A 15 15.43 24.22 1.88
CA GLN A 15 15.51 22.93 1.23
C GLN A 15 15.37 21.80 2.26
N ASN A 16 14.26 21.08 2.10
CA ASN A 16 14.31 19.63 1.93
C ASN A 16 14.49 18.76 3.20
N LYS A 17 13.41 18.62 3.98
CA LYS A 17 13.21 17.50 4.92
C LYS A 17 11.79 16.90 4.82
N ARG A 18 11.22 16.85 3.60
CA ARG A 18 9.93 16.18 3.34
C ARG A 18 9.97 14.76 2.72
N PRO A 19 11.11 14.08 2.48
CA PRO A 19 11.05 12.75 1.85
C PRO A 19 10.65 11.61 2.82
N THR A 20 10.84 11.76 4.14
CA THR A 20 10.65 10.65 5.08
C THR A 20 9.18 10.30 5.32
N TYR A 21 8.32 11.31 5.51
CA TYR A 21 6.89 11.08 5.80
C TYR A 21 6.11 10.54 4.59
N ALA A 22 6.46 10.98 3.39
CA ALA A 22 5.82 10.50 2.15
C ALA A 22 6.08 9.01 1.93
N ASN A 23 7.31 8.55 2.19
CA ASN A 23 7.66 7.13 2.05
C ASN A 23 6.94 6.26 3.09
N ILE A 24 6.87 6.71 4.34
CA ILE A 24 6.14 5.99 5.40
C ILE A 24 4.65 5.88 5.07
N ALA A 25 4.03 6.99 4.65
CA ALA A 25 2.61 6.98 4.24
C ALA A 25 2.35 5.99 3.09
N ARG A 26 3.28 5.89 2.13
CA ARG A 26 3.18 4.94 1.02
C ARG A 26 3.27 3.48 1.49
N TYR A 27 4.20 3.15 2.38
CA TYR A 27 4.26 1.78 2.94
C TYR A 27 3.02 1.41 3.75
N ILE A 28 2.46 2.37 4.50
CA ILE A 28 1.21 2.15 5.25
C ILE A 28 0.05 1.90 4.28
N ALA A 29 -0.06 2.69 3.21
CA ALA A 29 -1.10 2.50 2.19
C ALA A 29 -0.99 1.11 1.54
N ILE A 30 0.23 0.70 1.17
CA ILE A 30 0.53 -0.62 0.60
C ILE A 30 0.12 -1.74 1.56
N GLY A 31 0.51 -1.65 2.83
CA GLY A 31 0.16 -2.65 3.84
C GLY A 31 -1.34 -2.73 4.08
N THR A 32 -2.02 -1.58 4.05
CA THR A 32 -3.48 -1.50 4.21
C THR A 32 -4.19 -2.13 3.01
N GLU A 33 -3.74 -1.87 1.79
CA GLU A 33 -4.33 -2.45 0.57
C GLU A 33 -4.22 -3.97 0.57
N LEU A 34 -3.04 -4.50 0.93
CA LEU A 34 -2.83 -5.93 1.12
C LEU A 34 -3.75 -6.50 2.21
N GLY A 35 -3.77 -5.90 3.40
CA GLY A 35 -4.61 -6.36 4.50
C GLY A 35 -6.10 -6.35 4.17
N MET A 36 -6.57 -5.32 3.47
CA MET A 36 -7.96 -5.20 3.04
C MET A 36 -8.32 -6.24 1.98
N SER A 37 -7.47 -6.47 0.98
CA SER A 37 -7.71 -7.47 -0.06
C SER A 37 -7.85 -8.89 0.52
N VAL A 38 -6.98 -9.25 1.46
CA VAL A 38 -7.04 -10.53 2.18
C VAL A 38 -8.31 -10.62 3.01
N SER A 39 -8.61 -9.61 3.81
CA SER A 39 -9.78 -9.60 4.70
C SER A 39 -11.08 -9.73 3.90
N PHE A 40 -11.21 -8.96 2.81
CA PHE A 40 -12.40 -8.96 1.98
C PHE A 40 -12.62 -10.30 1.29
N MET A 41 -11.58 -10.88 0.69
CA MET A 41 -11.71 -12.19 0.05
C MET A 41 -11.92 -13.32 1.05
N THR A 42 -11.38 -13.20 2.26
CA THR A 42 -11.64 -14.16 3.35
C THR A 42 -13.12 -14.17 3.73
N ILE A 43 -13.73 -13.00 3.88
CA ILE A 43 -15.16 -12.87 4.18
C ILE A 43 -16.01 -13.42 3.04
N ILE A 44 -15.67 -13.07 1.80
CA ILE A 44 -16.37 -13.60 0.60
C ILE A 44 -16.26 -15.12 0.56
N GLY A 45 -15.07 -15.66 0.77
CA GLY A 45 -14.81 -17.10 0.77
C GLY A 45 -15.63 -17.81 1.84
N TYR A 46 -15.63 -17.28 3.07
CA TYR A 46 -16.45 -17.80 4.18
C TYR A 46 -17.94 -17.82 3.81
N ILE A 47 -18.50 -16.67 3.40
CA ILE A 47 -19.94 -16.54 3.10
C ILE A 47 -20.33 -17.45 1.93
N SER A 48 -19.50 -17.49 0.88
CA SER A 48 -19.78 -18.28 -0.31
C SER A 48 -19.79 -19.76 0.02
N PHE A 49 -18.73 -20.28 0.64
CA PHE A 49 -18.64 -21.71 0.95
C PHE A 49 -19.70 -22.12 1.98
N LYS A 50 -19.94 -21.30 3.01
CA LYS A 50 -21.00 -21.53 3.98
C LYS A 50 -22.37 -21.66 3.31
N LYS A 51 -22.68 -20.77 2.36
CA LYS A 51 -23.98 -20.75 1.67
C LYS A 51 -24.15 -21.89 0.66
N PHE A 52 -23.08 -22.27 -0.04
CA PHE A 52 -23.16 -23.25 -1.13
C PHE A 52 -22.91 -24.69 -0.69
N LEU A 53 -22.01 -24.91 0.28
CA LEU A 53 -21.54 -26.24 0.66
C LEU A 53 -21.90 -26.60 2.12
N GLY A 54 -22.34 -25.62 2.91
CA GLY A 54 -22.71 -25.81 4.31
C GLY A 54 -21.63 -25.35 5.30
N ASP A 55 -21.98 -25.33 6.58
CA ASP A 55 -21.15 -24.75 7.65
C ASP A 55 -19.80 -25.46 7.81
N GLU A 56 -19.75 -26.77 7.51
CA GLU A 56 -18.54 -27.59 7.59
C GLU A 56 -17.45 -27.14 6.59
N PHE A 57 -17.84 -26.54 5.47
CA PHE A 57 -16.94 -26.10 4.40
C PHE A 57 -16.53 -24.63 4.55
N ALA A 58 -17.05 -23.91 5.54
CA ALA A 58 -16.77 -22.50 5.74
C ALA A 58 -15.28 -22.24 6.03
N ALA A 59 -14.61 -23.15 6.75
CA ALA A 59 -13.17 -23.08 7.00
C ALA A 59 -12.35 -23.18 5.70
N ILE A 60 -12.77 -24.03 4.76
CA ILE A 60 -12.12 -24.15 3.45
C ILE A 60 -12.29 -22.85 2.65
N GLY A 61 -13.49 -22.26 2.70
CA GLY A 61 -13.77 -20.96 2.09
C GLY A 61 -12.87 -19.84 2.62
N VAL A 62 -12.63 -19.80 3.93
CA VAL A 62 -11.69 -18.86 4.56
C VAL A 62 -10.28 -19.04 3.99
N VAL A 63 -9.77 -20.27 3.93
CA VAL A 63 -8.42 -20.55 3.42
C VAL A 63 -8.30 -20.13 1.95
N VAL A 64 -9.26 -20.49 1.11
CA VAL A 64 -9.30 -20.10 -0.30
C VAL A 64 -9.35 -18.58 -0.45
N GLY A 65 -10.18 -17.92 0.36
CA GLY A 65 -10.31 -16.47 0.39
C GLY A 65 -9.01 -15.76 0.79
N VAL A 66 -8.30 -16.24 1.82
CA VAL A 66 -7.00 -15.70 2.23
C VAL A 66 -5.99 -15.81 1.10
N VAL A 67 -5.88 -16.98 0.46
CA VAL A 67 -4.93 -17.23 -0.62
C VAL A 67 -5.22 -16.31 -1.82
N LEU A 68 -6.47 -16.27 -2.28
CA LEU A 68 -6.86 -15.42 -3.40
C LEU A 68 -6.70 -13.93 -3.10
N GLY A 69 -7.10 -13.50 -1.91
CA GLY A 69 -6.94 -12.12 -1.46
C GLY A 69 -5.48 -11.69 -1.42
N PHE A 70 -4.58 -12.56 -0.95
CA PHE A 70 -3.15 -12.29 -0.93
C PHE A 70 -2.60 -12.08 -2.35
N PHE A 71 -2.88 -13.01 -3.28
CA PHE A 71 -2.39 -12.89 -4.66
C PHE A 71 -2.98 -11.67 -5.38
N LEU A 72 -4.26 -11.35 -5.18
CA LEU A 72 -4.89 -10.15 -5.71
C LEU A 72 -4.25 -8.87 -5.15
N GLY A 73 -3.99 -8.82 -3.84
CA GLY A 73 -3.29 -7.70 -3.20
C GLY A 73 -1.90 -7.49 -3.78
N VAL A 74 -1.09 -8.55 -3.89
CA VAL A 74 0.25 -8.51 -4.50
C VAL A 74 0.17 -8.06 -5.96
N TYR A 75 -0.81 -8.55 -6.73
CA TYR A 75 -1.00 -8.14 -8.12
C TYR A 75 -1.39 -6.66 -8.25
N SER A 76 -2.30 -6.17 -7.40
CA SER A 76 -2.72 -4.76 -7.37
C SER A 76 -1.52 -3.85 -7.09
N LEU A 77 -0.69 -4.23 -6.11
CA LEU A 77 0.56 -3.57 -5.79
C LEU A 77 1.54 -3.55 -6.95
N TYR A 78 1.77 -4.71 -7.58
CA TYR A 78 2.65 -4.80 -8.74
C TYR A 78 2.19 -3.88 -9.87
N LYS A 79 0.88 -3.82 -10.12
CA LYS A 79 0.30 -2.91 -11.11
C LYS A 79 0.55 -1.45 -10.75
N LEU A 80 0.30 -1.05 -9.50
CA LEU A 80 0.53 0.31 -9.01
C LEU A 80 1.99 0.75 -9.23
N PHE A 81 2.94 -0.10 -8.84
CA PHE A 81 4.38 0.17 -9.00
C PHE A 81 4.85 0.19 -10.45
N LYS A 82 4.21 -0.58 -11.34
CA LYS A 82 4.50 -0.56 -12.77
C LYS A 82 4.01 0.74 -13.40
N GLU A 83 2.86 1.24 -12.97
CA GLU A 83 2.20 2.43 -13.50
C GLU A 83 2.88 3.73 -13.05
N GLU A 84 3.46 3.79 -11.83
CA GLU A 84 4.27 4.93 -11.37
C GLU A 84 5.66 5.08 -12.05
N ARG A 85 6.09 4.11 -12.87
CA ARG A 85 7.41 4.14 -13.54
C ARG A 85 7.38 4.62 -15.00
N TRP A 86 6.23 5.03 -15.52
CA TRP A 86 6.05 5.62 -16.86
C TRP A 86 5.43 7.01 -16.75
#